data_AF-A0A7C4ED31-F1
#
_entry.id   AF-A0A7C4ED31-F1
#
_cell.length_a   1.000
_cell.length_b   1.000
_cell.length_c   1.000
_cell.angle_alpha   90.00
_cell.angle_beta   90.00
_cell.angle_gamma   90.00
#
_symmetry.space_group_name_H-M   'P 1'
#
loop_
_entity.id
_entity.type
_entity.pdbx_description
1 polymer ?
#
loop_
_entity_poly.entity_id
_entity_poly.type
_entity_poly.pdbx_seq_one_letter_code
_entity_poly.pdbx_strand_id
1 'polypeptide(L)'
;MRSVGRFLRNVWVAGVLASLSPLALAAERNWIGGDGFWDVPANWGGSKPTSLDDAYVDTGATVTVRTAGEQASRLEFGYYNTAAGSLTITPSGSLTLGYLVLATSSDSSSGLDLQSGGVLSTGGAQIGSYGNATATLAGTLNSSGSLIVGLKGLGNITQTSGTVSVNGDVSLAPITSSSQGIYRLHNGTLAVARGNSVNLGSEGTGTLLLGNAAGTGTLTQTGSGSGVNLNIGQFTDYGGGSTTLGTGELRGHGNVALTGQLDLQHGKVVADGYGTDRLLTLSGFTAVANGYENAPGQHSGWYATGKGKLALPPSTVAAGDHAYNWGESAGDSSIDLVNSFRITITGANAAGTLTASLLAPDRGDIAPGLPATAIGVWDVGLSGTGFSSAVLTFRYDDLLAGDPSNLRIYHQTGGVWIDVTAAVSPGTFTISTTPLSSLSQFAVVVPEPGSLFGGLMGVGVMLVRRRR
;
A
#
# COMPACT_ATOMS: atom_id res chain seq x y z
N MET A 1 -26.81 -71.05 -10.20
CA MET A 1 -26.12 -72.08 -9.40
C MET A 1 -25.13 -71.39 -8.47
N ARG A 2 -25.32 -71.54 -7.14
CA ARG A 2 -24.34 -71.59 -6.01
C ARG A 2 -23.24 -70.50 -5.94
N SER A 3 -22.91 -69.86 -4.83
CA SER A 3 -23.12 -70.13 -3.40
C SER A 3 -22.84 -68.86 -2.59
N VAL A 4 -23.53 -68.75 -1.45
CA VAL A 4 -23.37 -67.81 -0.34
C VAL A 4 -22.01 -68.01 0.36
N GLY A 5 -21.42 -66.92 0.87
CA GLY A 5 -20.29 -66.94 1.81
C GLY A 5 -20.33 -65.72 2.74
N ARG A 6 -20.97 -65.88 3.91
CA ARG A 6 -20.99 -64.93 5.03
C ARG A 6 -19.58 -64.81 5.65
N PHE A 7 -19.15 -63.59 5.97
CA PHE A 7 -18.15 -63.33 7.01
C PHE A 7 -18.62 -62.15 7.87
N LEU A 8 -19.23 -62.48 9.01
CA LEU A 8 -19.51 -61.54 10.09
C LEU A 8 -18.21 -61.36 10.90
N ARG A 9 -17.58 -60.19 10.82
CA ARG A 9 -16.55 -59.77 11.77
C ARG A 9 -17.20 -58.88 12.83
N ASN A 10 -17.18 -59.35 14.08
CA ASN A 10 -17.48 -58.56 15.26
C ASN A 10 -16.39 -57.50 15.43
N VAL A 11 -16.72 -56.24 15.15
CA VAL A 11 -15.89 -55.08 15.53
C VAL A 11 -16.33 -54.67 16.93
N TRP A 12 -15.44 -54.89 17.92
CA TRP A 12 -15.58 -54.28 19.23
C TRP A 12 -15.32 -52.78 19.10
N VAL A 13 -16.36 -51.97 19.25
CA VAL A 13 -16.22 -50.52 19.46
C VAL A 13 -15.83 -50.32 20.93
N ALA A 14 -14.54 -50.25 21.20
CA ALA A 14 -14.04 -49.72 22.47
C ALA A 14 -14.35 -48.22 22.48
N GLY A 15 -15.42 -47.83 23.18
CA GLY A 15 -15.76 -46.44 23.41
C GLY A 15 -14.66 -45.77 24.21
N VAL A 16 -13.77 -45.03 23.54
CA VAL A 16 -12.92 -44.04 24.18
C VAL A 16 -13.85 -42.93 24.65
N LEU A 17 -14.27 -42.98 25.92
CA LEU A 17 -14.72 -41.79 26.62
C LEU A 17 -13.52 -40.84 26.69
N ALA A 18 -13.38 -39.99 25.68
CA ALA A 18 -12.53 -38.82 25.80
C ALA A 18 -13.13 -38.00 26.94
N SER A 19 -12.46 -38.00 28.08
CA SER A 19 -12.75 -37.07 29.17
C SER A 19 -12.57 -35.67 28.60
N LEU A 20 -13.67 -35.03 28.24
CA LEU A 20 -13.72 -33.60 27.95
C LEU A 20 -13.32 -32.90 29.24
N SER A 21 -12.02 -32.63 29.39
CA SER A 21 -11.56 -31.76 30.46
C SER A 21 -12.23 -30.41 30.22
N PRO A 22 -12.88 -29.81 31.22
CA PRO A 22 -13.47 -28.49 31.05
C PRO A 22 -12.37 -27.56 30.53
N LEU A 23 -12.65 -26.87 29.43
CA LEU A 23 -11.77 -25.83 28.92
C LEU A 23 -11.67 -24.78 30.04
N ALA A 24 -10.53 -24.77 30.75
CA ALA A 24 -10.25 -23.73 31.72
C ALA A 24 -10.22 -22.40 30.97
N LEU A 25 -11.10 -21.49 31.32
CA LEU A 25 -11.10 -20.13 30.76
C LEU A 25 -9.78 -19.45 31.13
N ALA A 26 -9.26 -18.64 30.21
CA ALA A 26 -8.10 -17.80 30.49
C ALA A 26 -8.40 -16.92 31.71
N ALA A 27 -7.46 -16.82 32.65
CA ALA A 27 -7.62 -15.95 33.79
C ALA A 27 -7.35 -14.49 33.37
N GLU A 28 -8.19 -13.57 33.79
CA GLU A 28 -8.02 -12.14 33.49
C GLU A 28 -7.05 -11.49 34.49
N ARG A 29 -6.13 -10.67 33.97
CA ARG A 29 -5.14 -9.91 34.74
C ARG A 29 -5.25 -8.45 34.39
N ASN A 30 -5.76 -7.66 35.34
CA ASN A 30 -5.90 -6.23 35.19
C ASN A 30 -4.67 -5.52 35.74
N TRP A 31 -4.09 -4.62 34.95
CA TRP A 31 -3.08 -3.69 35.44
C TRP A 31 -3.72 -2.71 36.41
N ILE A 32 -3.22 -2.66 37.64
CA ILE A 32 -3.71 -1.75 38.70
C ILE A 32 -2.66 -0.71 39.12
N GLY A 33 -1.44 -0.83 38.60
CA GLY A 33 -0.35 0.11 38.89
C GLY A 33 -0.47 1.41 38.08
N GLY A 34 0.35 2.39 38.47
CA GLY A 34 0.76 3.47 37.56
C GLY A 34 1.76 2.94 36.53
N ASP A 35 2.61 3.82 36.00
CA ASP A 35 3.74 3.41 35.18
C ASP A 35 4.61 2.38 35.91
N GLY A 36 4.98 1.30 35.23
CA GLY A 36 5.66 0.20 35.91
C GLY A 36 6.15 -0.91 34.98
N PHE A 37 6.70 -1.94 35.59
CA PHE A 37 7.30 -3.06 34.87
C PHE A 37 6.38 -4.27 34.82
N TRP A 38 6.35 -4.95 33.68
CA TRP A 38 5.56 -6.15 33.44
C TRP A 38 5.85 -7.26 34.46
N ASP A 39 7.13 -7.42 34.83
CA ASP A 39 7.64 -8.49 35.69
C ASP A 39 7.33 -8.31 37.18
N VAL A 40 6.66 -7.21 37.57
CA VAL A 40 6.30 -6.92 38.97
C VAL A 40 4.85 -7.36 39.23
N PRO A 41 4.61 -8.47 39.98
CA PRO A 41 3.26 -9.03 40.15
C PRO A 41 2.26 -8.09 40.83
N ALA A 42 2.75 -7.17 41.67
CA ALA A 42 1.91 -6.19 42.35
C ALA A 42 1.20 -5.24 41.35
N ASN A 43 1.80 -4.97 40.19
CA ASN A 43 1.17 -4.17 39.14
C ASN A 43 -0.04 -4.87 38.50
N TRP A 44 -0.16 -6.20 38.67
CA TRP A 44 -1.24 -7.04 38.16
C TRP A 44 -2.21 -7.53 39.26
N GLY A 45 -2.19 -6.91 40.43
CA GLY A 45 -3.04 -7.32 41.55
C GLY A 45 -2.61 -8.61 42.25
N GLY A 46 -1.38 -9.10 42.01
CA GLY A 46 -0.75 -10.14 42.83
C GLY A 46 0.07 -11.17 42.05
N SER A 47 -0.33 -11.53 40.83
CA SER A 47 0.38 -12.50 40.01
C SER A 47 0.55 -11.98 38.59
N LYS A 48 1.76 -12.12 38.03
CA LYS A 48 2.05 -11.70 36.66
C LYS A 48 1.30 -12.56 35.64
N PRO A 49 0.92 -12.01 34.47
CA PRO A 49 0.34 -12.78 33.38
C PRO A 49 1.30 -13.84 32.85
N THR A 50 0.73 -14.93 32.37
CA THR A 50 1.39 -16.04 31.66
C THR A 50 0.69 -16.27 30.33
N SER A 51 1.19 -17.17 29.49
CA SER A 51 0.57 -17.50 28.19
C SER A 51 -0.86 -18.06 28.26
N LEU A 52 -1.40 -18.35 29.46
CA LEU A 52 -2.78 -18.76 29.68
C LEU A 52 -3.68 -17.63 30.17
N ASP A 53 -3.13 -16.45 30.47
CA ASP A 53 -3.85 -15.32 31.03
C ASP A 53 -4.12 -14.25 29.96
N ASP A 54 -5.29 -13.62 30.03
CA ASP A 54 -5.59 -12.41 29.27
C ASP A 54 -5.24 -11.19 30.11
N ALA A 55 -4.47 -10.26 29.55
CA ALA A 55 -3.95 -9.08 30.24
C ALA A 55 -4.63 -7.80 29.73
N TYR A 56 -5.06 -6.94 30.65
CA TYR A 56 -5.78 -5.71 30.36
C TYR A 56 -5.11 -4.50 31.01
N VAL A 57 -4.97 -3.40 30.27
CA VAL A 57 -4.40 -2.14 30.74
C VAL A 57 -5.37 -0.99 30.46
N ASP A 58 -6.01 -0.52 31.53
CA ASP A 58 -7.14 0.43 31.50
C ASP A 58 -6.92 1.64 32.43
N THR A 59 -5.65 1.94 32.74
CA THR A 59 -5.25 2.93 33.76
C THR A 59 -4.54 4.16 33.19
N GLY A 60 -4.30 4.22 31.89
CA GLY A 60 -3.44 5.23 31.27
C GLY A 60 -1.93 5.00 31.49
N ALA A 61 -1.55 3.93 32.18
CA ALA A 61 -0.17 3.65 32.54
C ALA A 61 0.70 3.18 31.36
N THR A 62 2.00 3.42 31.49
CA THR A 62 3.04 2.82 30.65
C THR A 62 3.53 1.51 31.26
N VAL A 63 3.27 0.40 30.56
CA VAL A 63 3.76 -0.93 30.91
C VAL A 63 5.09 -1.16 30.19
N THR A 64 6.15 -1.35 30.97
CA THR A 64 7.50 -1.58 30.44
C THR A 64 7.89 -3.06 30.55
N VAL A 65 8.23 -3.68 29.42
CA VAL A 65 8.84 -5.01 29.34
C VAL A 65 10.35 -4.83 29.17
N ARG A 66 11.11 -5.20 30.21
CA ARG A 66 12.58 -5.05 30.25
C ARG A 66 13.35 -6.37 30.31
N THR A 67 12.64 -7.44 30.64
CA THR A 67 13.14 -8.81 30.75
C THR A 67 12.68 -9.62 29.54
N ALA A 68 13.43 -10.67 29.22
CA ALA A 68 13.05 -11.60 28.18
C ALA A 68 12.08 -12.67 28.70
N GLY A 69 11.21 -13.15 27.82
CA GLY A 69 10.35 -14.31 28.08
C GLY A 69 9.03 -13.98 28.78
N GLU A 70 8.61 -12.72 28.77
CA GLU A 70 7.28 -12.36 29.26
C GLU A 70 6.19 -12.84 28.28
N GLN A 71 5.02 -13.21 28.81
CA GLN A 71 3.97 -13.85 28.02
C GLN A 71 2.57 -13.46 28.48
N ALA A 72 1.63 -13.37 27.54
CA ALA A 72 0.18 -13.40 27.79
C ALA A 72 -0.55 -14.13 26.64
N SER A 73 -1.74 -14.67 26.89
CA SER A 73 -2.65 -15.14 25.82
C SER A 73 -3.10 -13.95 24.98
N ARG A 74 -3.50 -12.86 25.62
CA ARG A 74 -3.93 -11.62 24.98
C ARG A 74 -3.45 -10.41 25.78
N LEU A 75 -3.18 -9.31 25.10
CA LEU A 75 -2.96 -8.02 25.74
C LEU A 75 -3.83 -6.96 25.09
N GLU A 76 -4.63 -6.27 25.89
CA GLU A 76 -5.51 -5.19 25.44
C GLU A 76 -5.30 -3.91 26.22
N PHE A 77 -5.36 -2.79 25.51
CA PHE A 77 -5.36 -1.45 26.10
C PHE A 77 -6.69 -0.76 25.82
N GLY A 78 -7.33 -0.25 26.88
CA GLY A 78 -8.58 0.50 26.79
C GLY A 78 -9.82 -0.36 26.52
N TYR A 79 -9.87 -1.57 27.09
CA TYR A 79 -11.00 -2.50 26.99
C TYR A 79 -12.16 -2.06 27.89
N TYR A 80 -11.90 -1.84 29.17
CA TYR A 80 -12.93 -1.45 30.15
C TYR A 80 -13.04 0.06 30.34
N ASN A 81 -11.97 0.80 30.05
CA ASN A 81 -11.88 2.24 30.28
C ASN A 81 -11.27 2.96 29.08
N THR A 82 -11.65 4.21 28.86
CA THR A 82 -11.07 5.06 27.82
C THR A 82 -9.66 5.55 28.19
N ALA A 83 -9.25 5.44 29.46
CA ALA A 83 -7.89 5.68 29.93
C ALA A 83 -6.92 4.59 29.44
N ALA A 84 -6.66 4.56 28.14
CA ALA A 84 -5.70 3.63 27.57
C ALA A 84 -4.25 4.07 27.82
N GLY A 85 -3.40 3.07 28.07
CA GLY A 85 -2.00 3.24 28.40
C GLY A 85 -1.05 3.05 27.21
N SER A 86 0.21 2.77 27.51
CA SER A 86 1.21 2.45 26.49
C SER A 86 2.03 1.22 26.85
N LEU A 87 2.58 0.55 25.84
CA LEU A 87 3.50 -0.57 25.97
C LEU A 87 4.88 -0.14 25.49
N THR A 88 5.89 -0.27 26.34
CA THR A 88 7.30 -0.08 25.97
C THR A 88 8.05 -1.40 26.10
N ILE A 89 8.73 -1.83 25.04
CA ILE A 89 9.60 -3.01 25.05
C ILE A 89 11.04 -2.52 24.86
N THR A 90 11.85 -2.67 25.90
CA THR A 90 13.25 -2.18 25.91
C THR A 90 14.17 -3.08 25.08
N PRO A 91 15.43 -2.70 24.83
CA PRO A 91 16.37 -3.49 24.02
C PRO A 91 16.61 -4.92 24.53
N SER A 92 16.44 -5.18 25.83
CA SER A 92 16.58 -6.51 26.44
C SER A 92 15.25 -7.21 26.69
N GLY A 93 14.13 -6.54 26.43
CA GLY A 93 12.79 -7.03 26.65
C GLY A 93 12.34 -7.98 25.54
N SER A 94 11.63 -9.04 25.92
CA SER A 94 10.83 -9.79 24.95
C SER A 94 9.47 -10.20 25.51
N LEU A 95 8.45 -10.00 24.68
CA LEU A 95 7.05 -10.30 25.00
C LEU A 95 6.44 -11.18 23.91
N THR A 96 5.81 -12.28 24.31
CA THR A 96 5.03 -13.16 23.42
C THR A 96 3.55 -13.09 23.78
N LEU A 97 2.72 -12.78 22.79
CA LEU A 97 1.27 -12.66 22.91
C LEU A 97 0.58 -13.65 21.95
N GLY A 98 -0.59 -14.15 22.31
CA GLY A 98 -1.50 -14.74 21.33
C GLY A 98 -2.17 -13.65 20.48
N TYR A 99 -2.49 -12.50 21.06
CA TYR A 99 -3.04 -11.36 20.32
C TYR A 99 -2.76 -10.01 21.02
N LEU A 100 -2.52 -8.95 20.25
CA LEU A 100 -2.36 -7.57 20.76
C LEU A 100 -3.46 -6.66 20.22
N VAL A 101 -4.12 -5.91 21.10
CA VAL A 101 -5.08 -4.86 20.72
C VAL A 101 -4.72 -3.55 21.42
N LEU A 102 -4.48 -2.51 20.63
CA LEU A 102 -4.29 -1.15 21.10
C LEU A 102 -5.52 -0.30 20.78
N ALA A 103 -6.02 0.40 21.80
CA ALA A 103 -7.20 1.26 21.77
C ALA A 103 -8.50 0.51 21.40
N THR A 104 -8.95 -0.38 22.28
CA THR A 104 -10.16 -1.23 22.07
C THR A 104 -11.48 -0.45 22.18
N SER A 105 -11.53 0.72 22.80
CA SER A 105 -12.73 1.58 22.87
C SER A 105 -12.58 2.86 22.05
N SER A 106 -13.70 3.43 21.57
CA SER A 106 -13.71 4.54 20.59
C SER A 106 -12.97 5.82 21.05
N ASP A 107 -12.98 6.10 22.35
CA ASP A 107 -12.36 7.31 22.91
C ASP A 107 -10.99 7.02 23.55
N SER A 108 -10.49 5.78 23.43
CA SER A 108 -9.21 5.40 24.00
C SER A 108 -8.02 5.81 23.14
N SER A 109 -6.90 6.13 23.79
CA SER A 109 -5.63 6.39 23.12
C SER A 109 -4.52 5.47 23.64
N SER A 110 -3.86 4.71 22.77
CA SER A 110 -2.80 3.77 23.17
C SER A 110 -1.47 3.99 22.45
N GLY A 111 -0.37 3.60 23.09
CA GLY A 111 0.97 3.66 22.53
C GLY A 111 1.67 2.30 22.48
N LEU A 112 2.51 2.09 21.47
CA LEU A 112 3.55 1.06 21.46
C LEU A 112 4.91 1.70 21.12
N ASP A 113 5.90 1.50 21.98
CA ASP A 113 7.30 1.82 21.71
C ASP A 113 8.13 0.53 21.74
N LEU A 114 8.47 0.01 20.57
CA LEU A 114 9.30 -1.18 20.41
C LEU A 114 10.73 -0.75 20.07
N GLN A 115 11.57 -0.66 21.10
CA GLN A 115 12.92 -0.12 20.98
C GLN A 115 13.87 -1.08 20.24
N SER A 116 14.97 -0.54 19.71
CA SER A 116 15.97 -1.35 19.00
C SER A 116 16.53 -2.45 19.91
N GLY A 117 16.51 -3.71 19.45
CA GLY A 117 16.87 -4.90 20.23
C GLY A 117 15.69 -5.59 20.91
N GLY A 118 14.61 -4.85 21.21
CA GLY A 118 13.39 -5.41 21.78
C GLY A 118 12.66 -6.34 20.82
N VAL A 119 11.98 -7.35 21.35
CA VAL A 119 11.24 -8.34 20.55
C VAL A 119 9.79 -8.45 21.02
N LEU A 120 8.86 -8.27 20.08
CA LEU A 120 7.44 -8.53 20.28
C LEU A 120 7.00 -9.64 19.33
N SER A 121 6.53 -10.76 19.86
CA SER A 121 5.91 -11.83 19.07
C SER A 121 4.42 -11.87 19.38
N THR A 122 3.56 -11.92 18.37
CA THR A 122 2.10 -11.97 18.55
C THR A 122 1.45 -12.94 17.55
N GLY A 123 0.30 -13.51 17.89
CA GLY A 123 -0.53 -14.23 16.92
C GLY A 123 -1.28 -13.32 15.95
N GLY A 124 -1.41 -12.04 16.29
CA GLY A 124 -1.96 -10.97 15.45
C GLY A 124 -1.93 -9.65 16.19
N ALA A 125 -1.99 -8.52 15.49
CA ALA A 125 -1.94 -7.20 16.12
C ALA A 125 -2.96 -6.24 15.51
N GLN A 126 -3.62 -5.46 16.36
CA GLN A 126 -4.46 -4.34 15.96
C GLN A 126 -3.93 -3.05 16.59
N ILE A 127 -3.53 -2.10 15.76
CA ILE A 127 -3.07 -0.78 16.17
C ILE A 127 -4.17 0.22 15.81
N GLY A 128 -4.93 0.69 16.80
CA GLY A 128 -6.05 1.60 16.59
C GLY A 128 -7.30 0.80 16.23
N SER A 129 -7.76 -0.06 17.14
CA SER A 129 -8.90 -0.93 16.89
C SER A 129 -10.19 -0.13 16.76
N TYR A 130 -10.66 0.49 17.85
CA TYR A 130 -11.83 1.37 17.84
C TYR A 130 -11.44 2.83 18.14
N GLY A 131 -10.39 3.05 18.93
CA GLY A 131 -9.85 4.37 19.25
C GLY A 131 -8.59 4.71 18.46
N ASN A 132 -7.74 5.55 19.07
CA ASN A 132 -6.52 6.04 18.44
C ASN A 132 -5.31 5.28 18.99
N ALA A 133 -4.47 4.70 18.14
CA ALA A 133 -3.20 4.15 18.60
C ALA A 133 -2.02 4.55 17.72
N THR A 134 -0.89 4.76 18.38
CA THR A 134 0.39 5.03 17.72
C THR A 134 1.40 3.95 18.08
N ALA A 135 2.20 3.50 17.12
CA ALA A 135 3.32 2.60 17.34
C ALA A 135 4.60 3.16 16.73
N THR A 136 5.68 3.20 17.51
CA THR A 136 7.05 3.46 17.04
C THR A 136 7.83 2.16 17.07
N LEU A 137 8.35 1.73 15.92
CA LEU A 137 8.99 0.42 15.75
C LEU A 137 10.45 0.59 15.33
N ALA A 138 11.35 0.18 16.22
CA ALA A 138 12.79 0.13 16.00
C ALA A 138 13.39 -1.27 16.24
N GLY A 139 12.68 -2.14 16.97
CA GLY A 139 13.04 -3.54 17.25
C GLY A 139 12.43 -4.56 16.28
N THR A 140 12.16 -5.76 16.78
CA THR A 140 11.60 -6.88 15.99
C THR A 140 10.16 -7.17 16.39
N LEU A 141 9.21 -6.99 15.47
CA LEU A 141 7.82 -7.42 15.62
C LEU A 141 7.56 -8.64 14.74
N ASN A 142 7.19 -9.77 15.33
CA ASN A 142 6.80 -10.98 14.61
C ASN A 142 5.31 -11.24 14.84
N SER A 143 4.50 -11.17 13.81
CA SER A 143 3.09 -11.56 13.84
C SER A 143 2.90 -12.87 13.12
N SER A 144 2.40 -13.92 13.78
CA SER A 144 2.08 -15.19 13.12
C SER A 144 0.74 -15.17 12.37
N GLY A 145 -0.02 -14.07 12.49
CA GLY A 145 -1.24 -13.78 11.75
C GLY A 145 -1.24 -12.32 11.26
N SER A 146 -2.41 -11.73 11.07
CA SER A 146 -2.54 -10.41 10.44
C SER A 146 -2.10 -9.24 11.33
N LEU A 147 -1.60 -8.19 10.68
CA LEU A 147 -1.36 -6.87 11.28
C LEU A 147 -2.39 -5.89 10.72
N ILE A 148 -3.25 -5.35 11.59
CA ILE A 148 -4.27 -4.38 11.24
C ILE A 148 -3.94 -3.01 11.84
N VAL A 149 -4.04 -1.96 11.04
CA VAL A 149 -3.80 -0.57 11.45
C VAL A 149 -5.03 0.26 11.14
N GLY A 150 -5.68 0.77 12.18
CA GLY A 150 -6.94 1.52 12.06
C GLY A 150 -8.10 0.60 11.66
N LEU A 151 -8.51 -0.33 12.51
CA LEU A 151 -9.61 -1.26 12.17
C LEU A 151 -10.92 -0.48 11.93
N LYS A 152 -11.37 0.23 12.96
CA LYS A 152 -12.50 1.18 12.97
C LYS A 152 -12.08 2.58 13.46
N GLY A 153 -10.98 2.67 14.19
CA GLY A 153 -10.38 3.92 14.68
C GLY A 153 -9.22 4.43 13.82
N LEU A 154 -8.29 5.16 14.47
CA LEU A 154 -7.07 5.68 13.86
C LEU A 154 -5.86 4.86 14.33
N GLY A 155 -5.20 4.17 13.41
CA GLY A 155 -3.93 3.52 13.64
C GLY A 155 -2.79 4.25 12.94
N ASN A 156 -1.68 4.46 13.63
CA ASN A 156 -0.48 5.06 13.06
C ASN A 156 0.78 4.32 13.49
N ILE A 157 1.46 3.69 12.53
CA ILE A 157 2.77 3.06 12.74
C ILE A 157 3.86 3.93 12.12
N THR A 158 4.94 4.15 12.86
CA THR A 158 6.19 4.70 12.34
C THR A 158 7.32 3.70 12.59
N GLN A 159 7.83 3.09 11.53
CA GLN A 159 8.99 2.20 11.59
C GLN A 159 10.25 2.96 11.19
N THR A 160 11.18 3.06 12.15
CA THR A 160 12.44 3.80 12.02
C THR A 160 13.68 2.90 11.93
N SER A 161 13.54 1.61 12.21
CA SER A 161 14.55 0.57 12.02
C SER A 161 13.92 -0.82 12.25
N GLY A 162 14.77 -1.85 12.38
CA GLY A 162 14.32 -3.18 12.78
C GLY A 162 13.49 -3.89 11.72
N THR A 163 12.77 -4.92 12.14
CA THR A 163 12.03 -5.82 11.24
C THR A 163 10.63 -6.06 11.77
N VAL A 164 9.63 -5.89 10.91
CA VAL A 164 8.26 -6.34 11.12
C VAL A 164 8.01 -7.51 10.18
N SER A 165 7.78 -8.70 10.72
CA SER A 165 7.43 -9.90 9.95
C SER A 165 5.97 -10.26 10.20
N VAL A 166 5.18 -10.44 9.15
CA VAL A 166 3.74 -10.74 9.24
C VAL A 166 3.43 -12.00 8.44
N ASN A 167 2.96 -13.05 9.12
CA ASN A 167 2.53 -14.32 8.51
C ASN A 167 1.00 -14.34 8.31
N GLY A 168 0.48 -13.23 7.81
CA GLY A 168 -0.92 -12.96 7.53
C GLY A 168 -1.01 -11.69 6.71
N ASP A 169 -2.21 -11.14 6.56
CA ASP A 169 -2.37 -9.88 5.82
C ASP A 169 -1.87 -8.68 6.63
N VAL A 170 -1.37 -7.67 5.91
CA VAL A 170 -1.21 -6.31 6.45
C VAL A 170 -2.37 -5.48 5.92
N SER A 171 -3.22 -4.97 6.80
CA SER A 171 -4.42 -4.22 6.40
C SER A 171 -4.49 -2.85 7.08
N LEU A 172 -4.58 -1.79 6.28
CA LEU A 172 -4.72 -0.41 6.75
C LEU A 172 -6.16 0.08 6.45
N ALA A 173 -6.91 0.48 7.48
CA ALA A 173 -8.31 0.90 7.36
C ALA A 173 -9.27 -0.09 6.68
N PRO A 174 -9.39 -1.35 7.17
CA PRO A 174 -10.13 -2.39 6.44
C PRO A 174 -11.66 -2.38 6.57
N ILE A 175 -12.28 -1.82 7.62
CA ILE A 175 -13.71 -2.13 7.93
C ILE A 175 -14.70 -0.96 7.84
N THR A 176 -14.29 0.30 7.97
CA THR A 176 -15.26 1.41 8.00
C THR A 176 -14.75 2.60 7.23
N SER A 177 -15.65 3.35 6.58
CA SER A 177 -15.32 4.59 5.87
C SER A 177 -14.69 5.68 6.73
N SER A 178 -14.88 5.63 8.05
CA SER A 178 -14.23 6.55 9.00
C SER A 178 -12.87 6.08 9.49
N SER A 179 -12.48 4.81 9.27
CA SER A 179 -11.23 4.30 9.81
C SER A 179 -10.03 4.81 9.01
N GLN A 180 -8.92 4.98 9.72
CA GLN A 180 -7.70 5.55 9.16
C GLN A 180 -6.51 4.70 9.60
N GLY A 181 -5.78 4.15 8.63
CA GLY A 181 -4.59 3.35 8.87
C GLY A 181 -3.40 3.96 8.18
N ILE A 182 -2.40 4.40 8.93
CA ILE A 182 -1.18 4.98 8.38
C ILE A 182 0.02 4.14 8.80
N TYR A 183 0.82 3.73 7.83
CA TYR A 183 2.10 3.06 8.07
C TYR A 183 3.22 3.86 7.43
N ARG A 184 4.18 4.34 8.22
CA ARG A 184 5.37 5.06 7.76
C ARG A 184 6.59 4.15 7.85
N LEU A 185 7.04 3.64 6.71
CA LEU A 185 8.21 2.77 6.58
C LEU A 185 9.40 3.61 6.12
N HIS A 186 9.97 4.40 7.03
CA HIS A 186 11.08 5.30 6.70
C HIS A 186 12.42 4.58 6.61
N ASN A 187 12.60 3.56 7.43
CA ASN A 187 13.79 2.72 7.55
C ASN A 187 13.35 1.35 8.11
N GLY A 188 14.21 0.34 7.99
CA GLY A 188 13.91 -1.03 8.42
C GLY A 188 13.18 -1.84 7.35
N THR A 189 12.63 -2.99 7.77
CA THR A 189 12.01 -3.96 6.87
C THR A 189 10.59 -4.30 7.33
N LEU A 190 9.62 -4.24 6.41
CA LEU A 190 8.31 -4.88 6.53
C LEU A 190 8.29 -6.09 5.60
N ALA A 191 8.19 -7.28 6.18
CA ALA A 191 8.24 -8.56 5.48
C ALA A 191 6.90 -9.30 5.64
N VAL A 192 6.23 -9.60 4.53
CA VAL A 192 4.94 -10.28 4.52
C VAL A 192 5.09 -11.69 3.97
N ALA A 193 4.56 -12.71 4.64
CA ALA A 193 4.67 -14.07 4.16
C ALA A 193 3.90 -14.26 2.84
N ARG A 194 4.47 -15.04 1.93
CA ARG A 194 3.87 -15.44 0.65
C ARG A 194 2.49 -16.06 0.84
N GLY A 195 1.61 -15.81 -0.13
CA GLY A 195 0.21 -16.21 -0.08
C GLY A 195 -0.73 -15.23 0.64
N ASN A 196 -0.20 -14.15 1.22
CA ASN A 196 -0.98 -13.08 1.87
C ASN A 196 -1.03 -11.80 1.02
N SER A 197 -1.66 -10.75 1.56
CA SER A 197 -1.82 -9.46 0.89
C SER A 197 -1.42 -8.27 1.78
N VAL A 198 -1.09 -7.16 1.12
CA VAL A 198 -1.03 -5.82 1.71
C VAL A 198 -2.24 -5.04 1.19
N ASN A 199 -3.18 -4.73 2.07
CA ASN A 199 -4.43 -4.05 1.76
C ASN A 199 -4.40 -2.61 2.27
N LEU A 200 -4.53 -1.64 1.36
CA LEU A 200 -4.53 -0.22 1.68
C LEU A 200 -5.93 0.35 1.44
N GLY A 201 -6.66 0.64 2.52
CA GLY A 201 -7.94 1.34 2.46
C GLY A 201 -9.04 0.53 1.80
N SER A 202 -9.42 -0.60 2.40
CA SER A 202 -10.48 -1.45 1.82
C SER A 202 -11.86 -0.80 1.93
N GLU A 203 -12.15 -0.23 3.10
CA GLU A 203 -13.38 0.52 3.35
C GLU A 203 -13.11 1.95 3.85
N GLY A 204 -12.00 2.17 4.57
CA GLY A 204 -11.58 3.49 5.06
C GLY A 204 -10.39 4.07 4.30
N THR A 205 -9.60 4.92 4.96
CA THR A 205 -8.41 5.54 4.37
C THR A 205 -7.13 4.85 4.84
N GLY A 206 -6.49 4.09 3.95
CA GLY A 206 -5.24 3.40 4.21
C GLY A 206 -4.07 4.03 3.48
N THR A 207 -3.00 4.39 4.19
CA THR A 207 -1.81 5.02 3.60
C THR A 207 -0.53 4.30 4.03
N LEU A 208 0.24 3.83 3.05
CA LEU A 208 1.60 3.36 3.24
C LEU A 208 2.60 4.38 2.67
N LEU A 209 3.41 4.96 3.54
CA LEU A 209 4.53 5.85 3.16
C LEU A 209 5.83 5.05 3.16
N LEU A 210 6.36 4.76 1.96
CA LEU A 210 7.63 4.07 1.76
C LEU A 210 8.77 5.09 1.62
N GLY A 211 9.45 5.35 2.72
CA GLY A 211 10.51 6.34 2.79
C GLY A 211 10.05 7.78 3.01
N ASN A 212 11.03 8.67 2.99
CA ASN A 212 10.91 10.12 3.12
C ASN A 212 12.14 10.80 2.47
N ALA A 213 12.37 12.09 2.75
CA ALA A 213 13.52 12.82 2.25
C ALA A 213 14.88 12.27 2.75
N ALA A 214 14.93 11.61 3.90
CA ALA A 214 16.16 11.12 4.53
C ALA A 214 16.52 9.68 4.11
N GLY A 215 15.54 8.84 3.77
CA GLY A 215 15.79 7.43 3.45
C GLY A 215 14.55 6.68 2.99
N THR A 216 14.69 5.37 2.78
CA THR A 216 13.59 4.44 2.53
C THR A 216 13.73 3.19 3.37
N GLY A 217 12.61 2.60 3.77
CA GLY A 217 12.57 1.22 4.26
C GLY A 217 12.45 0.22 3.12
N THR A 218 12.32 -1.05 3.49
CA THR A 218 12.18 -2.19 2.57
C THR A 218 10.84 -2.87 2.78
N LEU A 219 9.98 -2.87 1.77
CA LEU A 219 8.79 -3.73 1.72
C LEU A 219 9.13 -5.00 0.92
N THR A 220 9.06 -6.16 1.57
CA THR A 220 9.47 -7.44 1.00
C THR A 220 8.52 -8.56 1.40
N GLN A 221 8.79 -9.78 0.90
CA GLN A 221 8.04 -10.98 1.19
C GLN A 221 8.93 -12.13 1.65
N THR A 222 8.37 -13.09 2.39
CA THR A 222 9.08 -14.27 2.95
C THR A 222 8.34 -15.57 2.68
N GLY A 223 9.00 -16.72 2.87
CA GLY A 223 8.38 -18.04 2.68
C GLY A 223 8.35 -18.52 1.23
N SER A 224 7.45 -19.46 0.93
CA SER A 224 7.26 -20.09 -0.39
C SER A 224 5.78 -20.03 -0.81
N GLY A 225 5.47 -20.35 -2.07
CA GLY A 225 4.11 -20.28 -2.62
C GLY A 225 3.85 -19.03 -3.47
N SER A 226 2.59 -18.64 -3.62
CA SER A 226 2.19 -17.46 -4.40
C SER A 226 2.82 -16.18 -3.84
N GLY A 227 3.11 -15.20 -4.70
CA GLY A 227 3.61 -13.90 -4.26
C GLY A 227 2.61 -13.15 -3.37
N VAL A 228 3.07 -12.12 -2.69
CA VAL A 228 2.21 -11.22 -1.91
C VAL A 228 1.55 -10.20 -2.83
N ASN A 229 0.22 -10.08 -2.77
CA ASN A 229 -0.53 -9.07 -3.50
C ASN A 229 -0.44 -7.71 -2.81
N LEU A 230 -0.50 -6.63 -3.60
CA LEU A 230 -0.68 -5.29 -3.10
C LEU A 230 -2.00 -4.74 -3.65
N ASN A 231 -2.96 -4.55 -2.76
CA ASN A 231 -4.31 -4.13 -3.09
C ASN A 231 -4.52 -2.71 -2.55
N ILE A 232 -4.87 -1.76 -3.43
CA ILE A 232 -4.94 -0.33 -3.09
C ILE A 232 -6.33 0.20 -3.45
N GLY A 233 -7.09 0.59 -2.44
CA GLY A 233 -8.50 1.00 -2.58
C GLY A 233 -9.41 -0.17 -2.97
N GLN A 234 -9.05 -1.41 -2.63
CA GLN A 234 -9.84 -2.58 -2.99
C GLN A 234 -11.12 -2.67 -2.17
N PHE A 235 -12.25 -2.84 -2.84
CA PHE A 235 -13.47 -3.22 -2.16
C PHE A 235 -13.41 -4.70 -1.72
N THR A 236 -13.44 -4.95 -0.42
CA THR A 236 -13.66 -6.28 0.12
C THR A 236 -14.92 -6.23 0.97
N ASP A 237 -16.01 -6.83 0.51
CA ASP A 237 -17.19 -7.00 1.36
C ASP A 237 -16.86 -8.02 2.45
N TYR A 238 -16.55 -7.53 3.66
CA TYR A 238 -16.34 -8.36 4.84
C TYR A 238 -17.66 -8.89 5.45
N GLY A 239 -18.75 -8.90 4.67
CA GLY A 239 -20.08 -9.35 5.11
C GLY A 239 -20.85 -8.28 5.89
N GLY A 240 -20.38 -7.03 5.85
CA GLY A 240 -21.03 -5.88 6.48
C GLY A 240 -22.07 -5.19 5.61
N GLY A 241 -22.16 -5.56 4.32
CA GLY A 241 -23.06 -4.89 3.36
C GLY A 241 -22.68 -3.43 3.10
N SER A 242 -21.44 -3.04 3.42
CA SER A 242 -20.91 -1.72 3.09
C SER A 242 -20.78 -1.62 1.58
N THR A 243 -21.33 -0.57 0.99
CA THR A 243 -21.12 -0.23 -0.44
C THR A 243 -20.12 0.90 -0.60
N THR A 244 -19.45 1.30 0.49
CA THR A 244 -18.52 2.43 0.47
C THR A 244 -17.15 1.93 0.05
N LEU A 245 -16.61 2.55 -0.99
CA LEU A 245 -15.27 2.25 -1.48
C LEU A 245 -14.26 2.99 -0.59
N GLY A 246 -13.32 2.24 -0.02
CA GLY A 246 -12.20 2.83 0.70
C GLY A 246 -11.22 3.53 -0.25
N THR A 247 -10.32 4.31 0.33
CA THR A 247 -9.25 5.01 -0.40
C THR A 247 -7.90 4.50 0.07
N GLY A 248 -7.13 3.91 -0.84
CA GLY A 248 -5.75 3.48 -0.57
C GLY A 248 -4.72 4.42 -1.19
N GLU A 249 -3.61 4.64 -0.50
CA GLU A 249 -2.44 5.34 -1.06
C GLU A 249 -1.14 4.61 -0.71
N LEU A 250 -0.36 4.24 -1.73
CA LEU A 250 1.07 3.99 -1.60
C LEU A 250 1.81 5.24 -2.07
N ARG A 251 2.66 5.82 -1.22
CA ARG A 251 3.50 6.96 -1.59
C ARG A 251 4.95 6.76 -1.18
N GLY A 252 5.88 7.13 -2.06
CA GLY A 252 7.29 7.29 -1.69
C GLY A 252 8.26 6.86 -2.77
N HIS A 253 9.38 6.27 -2.37
CA HIS A 253 10.44 5.77 -3.27
C HIS A 253 11.04 4.47 -2.73
N GLY A 254 11.89 3.83 -3.51
CA GLY A 254 12.52 2.54 -3.18
C GLY A 254 11.94 1.37 -3.99
N ASN A 255 12.33 0.16 -3.60
CA ASN A 255 11.91 -1.07 -4.25
C ASN A 255 10.81 -1.75 -3.43
N VAL A 256 9.65 -2.01 -4.04
CA VAL A 256 8.61 -2.88 -3.48
C VAL A 256 8.89 -4.30 -3.97
N ALA A 257 9.52 -5.11 -3.13
CA ALA A 257 9.99 -6.46 -3.46
C ALA A 257 8.88 -7.53 -3.28
N LEU A 258 7.65 -7.21 -3.65
CA LEU A 258 6.53 -8.14 -3.69
C LEU A 258 6.39 -8.71 -5.11
N THR A 259 5.84 -9.92 -5.23
CA THR A 259 5.72 -10.60 -6.54
C THR A 259 4.33 -11.20 -6.80
N GLY A 260 3.30 -10.75 -6.10
CA GLY A 260 1.93 -11.09 -6.42
C GLY A 260 1.39 -10.23 -7.56
N GLN A 261 0.09 -9.97 -7.51
CA GLN A 261 -0.60 -9.00 -8.35
C GLN A 261 -0.60 -7.62 -7.69
N LEU A 262 -0.50 -6.57 -8.51
CA LEU A 262 -0.73 -5.19 -8.10
C LEU A 262 -2.16 -4.81 -8.50
N ASP A 263 -3.09 -4.77 -7.55
CA ASP A 263 -4.50 -4.44 -7.78
C ASP A 263 -4.78 -2.99 -7.36
N LEU A 264 -5.11 -2.14 -8.34
CA LEU A 264 -5.40 -0.72 -8.16
C LEU A 264 -6.84 -0.42 -8.55
N GLN A 265 -7.77 -0.59 -7.62
CA GLN A 265 -9.19 -0.32 -7.86
C GLN A 265 -9.49 1.17 -7.64
N HIS A 266 -9.57 1.61 -6.38
CA HIS A 266 -9.80 3.01 -5.99
C HIS A 266 -8.59 3.70 -5.36
N GLY A 267 -7.41 3.22 -5.73
CA GLY A 267 -6.17 3.61 -5.08
C GLY A 267 -5.37 4.66 -5.82
N LYS A 268 -4.38 5.21 -5.11
CA LYS A 268 -3.32 6.03 -5.69
C LYS A 268 -1.96 5.43 -5.41
N VAL A 269 -1.09 5.45 -6.42
CA VAL A 269 0.33 5.18 -6.25
C VAL A 269 1.10 6.42 -6.64
N VAL A 270 1.88 6.96 -5.70
CA VAL A 270 2.62 8.21 -5.86
C VAL A 270 4.12 7.96 -5.70
N ALA A 271 4.86 7.99 -6.80
CA ALA A 271 6.32 8.07 -6.73
C ALA A 271 6.74 9.48 -6.30
N ASP A 272 7.15 9.63 -5.05
CA ASP A 272 7.56 10.90 -4.45
C ASP A 272 9.08 10.90 -4.26
N GLY A 273 9.78 11.74 -5.02
CA GLY A 273 11.23 11.85 -4.92
C GLY A 273 11.71 12.71 -3.75
N TYR A 274 10.81 13.41 -3.06
CA TYR A 274 11.14 14.36 -1.98
C TYR A 274 12.24 15.36 -2.38
N GLY A 275 12.20 15.85 -3.62
CA GLY A 275 13.09 16.89 -4.14
C GLY A 275 14.40 16.39 -4.77
N THR A 276 14.64 15.08 -4.79
CA THR A 276 15.78 14.47 -5.48
C THR A 276 15.31 13.39 -6.45
N ASP A 277 16.07 13.15 -7.52
CA ASP A 277 15.74 12.09 -8.48
C ASP A 277 15.74 10.73 -7.77
N ARG A 278 14.56 10.15 -7.56
CA ARG A 278 14.39 8.84 -6.91
C ARG A 278 13.40 7.98 -7.68
N LEU A 279 13.54 6.67 -7.54
CA LEU A 279 12.72 5.66 -8.20
C LEU A 279 11.86 4.95 -7.16
N LEU A 280 10.55 4.90 -7.39
CA LEU A 280 9.65 3.90 -6.84
C LEU A 280 9.48 2.80 -7.89
N THR A 281 9.99 1.59 -7.62
CA THR A 281 9.84 0.46 -8.54
C THR A 281 8.89 -0.59 -7.97
N LEU A 282 7.91 -0.94 -8.81
CA LEU A 282 6.93 -2.00 -8.62
C LEU A 282 7.15 -3.11 -9.67
N SER A 283 8.32 -3.18 -10.31
CA SER A 283 8.57 -4.13 -11.40
C SER A 283 8.63 -5.60 -10.96
N GLY A 284 8.57 -5.88 -9.65
CA GLY A 284 8.53 -7.24 -9.10
C GLY A 284 7.17 -7.94 -9.20
N PHE A 285 6.07 -7.18 -9.35
CA PHE A 285 4.73 -7.75 -9.50
C PHE A 285 4.58 -8.47 -10.84
N THR A 286 3.70 -9.47 -10.89
CA THR A 286 3.47 -10.26 -12.11
C THR A 286 2.58 -9.54 -13.12
N ALA A 287 1.66 -8.71 -12.64
CA ALA A 287 0.74 -7.94 -13.46
C ALA A 287 0.18 -6.75 -12.67
N VAL A 288 -0.26 -5.75 -13.42
CA VAL A 288 -1.21 -4.74 -12.95
C VAL A 288 -2.60 -5.26 -13.22
N ALA A 289 -3.48 -5.11 -12.24
CA ALA A 289 -4.90 -5.37 -12.38
C ALA A 289 -5.69 -4.20 -11.81
N ASN A 290 -6.89 -4.10 -12.32
CA ASN A 290 -7.95 -3.24 -11.87
C ASN A 290 -9.26 -3.96 -12.24
N GLY A 291 -9.93 -4.49 -11.23
CA GLY A 291 -11.22 -5.16 -11.40
C GLY A 291 -12.41 -4.20 -11.43
N TYR A 292 -12.17 -2.90 -11.29
CA TYR A 292 -13.17 -1.88 -11.13
C TYR A 292 -13.11 -0.86 -12.27
N GLU A 293 -14.23 -0.60 -12.92
CA GLU A 293 -14.35 0.45 -13.93
C GLU A 293 -14.44 1.81 -13.25
N ASN A 294 -13.36 2.59 -13.28
CA ASN A 294 -13.31 3.93 -12.72
C ASN A 294 -14.15 4.88 -13.58
N ALA A 295 -15.18 5.47 -12.97
CA ALA A 295 -15.99 6.47 -13.65
C ALA A 295 -15.12 7.67 -14.10
N PRO A 296 -15.43 8.30 -15.24
CA PRO A 296 -14.75 9.53 -15.67
C PRO A 296 -14.71 10.58 -14.54
N GLY A 297 -13.53 11.16 -14.30
CA GLY A 297 -13.30 12.15 -13.26
C GLY A 297 -12.93 11.57 -11.90
N GLN A 298 -12.89 10.24 -11.75
CA GLN A 298 -12.23 9.61 -10.62
C GLN A 298 -10.70 9.77 -10.75
N HIS A 299 -10.03 9.82 -9.60
CA HIS A 299 -8.60 10.13 -9.51
C HIS A 299 -7.76 8.92 -9.07
N SER A 300 -8.29 7.70 -9.23
CA SER A 300 -7.51 6.48 -9.06
C SER A 300 -6.42 6.43 -10.14
N GLY A 301 -5.20 6.00 -9.79
CA GLY A 301 -4.14 5.89 -10.79
C GLY A 301 -2.73 6.14 -10.28
N TRP A 302 -1.89 6.57 -11.21
CA TRP A 302 -0.44 6.61 -11.08
C TRP A 302 0.05 8.06 -11.07
N TYR A 303 0.97 8.37 -10.15
CA TYR A 303 1.46 9.73 -9.98
C TYR A 303 2.98 9.72 -9.75
N ALA A 304 3.63 10.79 -10.20
CA ALA A 304 5.03 11.05 -9.92
C ALA A 304 5.20 12.53 -9.57
N THR A 305 5.86 12.81 -8.45
CA THR A 305 6.02 14.17 -7.92
C THR A 305 7.39 14.35 -7.26
N GLY A 306 7.82 15.61 -7.13
CA GLY A 306 9.02 15.98 -6.38
C GLY A 306 10.26 15.22 -6.85
N LYS A 307 10.46 15.12 -8.17
CA LYS A 307 11.51 14.33 -8.83
C LYS A 307 11.39 12.80 -8.71
N GLY A 308 10.22 12.28 -8.37
CA GLY A 308 9.96 10.84 -8.36
C GLY A 308 9.83 10.24 -9.76
N LYS A 309 10.25 8.99 -9.93
CA LYS A 309 9.99 8.12 -11.10
C LYS A 309 9.25 6.89 -10.64
N LEU A 310 8.19 6.50 -11.32
CA LEU A 310 7.44 5.27 -11.07
C LEU A 310 7.72 4.26 -12.17
N ALA A 311 8.19 3.06 -11.83
CA ALA A 311 8.31 1.95 -12.76
C ALA A 311 7.34 0.81 -12.38
N LEU A 312 6.61 0.31 -13.37
CA LEU A 312 5.67 -0.81 -13.22
C LEU A 312 6.27 -2.11 -13.80
N PRO A 313 5.60 -3.27 -13.65
CA PRO A 313 6.01 -4.50 -14.31
C PRO A 313 6.12 -4.34 -15.84
N PRO A 314 7.14 -4.95 -16.47
CA PRO A 314 7.23 -4.99 -17.93
C PRO A 314 6.10 -5.84 -18.54
N SER A 315 5.74 -5.57 -19.78
CA SER A 315 4.78 -6.37 -20.54
C SER A 315 5.46 -7.14 -21.66
N THR A 316 5.13 -8.42 -21.82
CA THR A 316 5.59 -9.22 -22.96
C THR A 316 4.85 -8.81 -24.22
N VAL A 317 5.60 -8.49 -25.28
CA VAL A 317 5.08 -8.16 -26.61
C VAL A 317 5.20 -9.38 -27.51
N ALA A 318 4.13 -9.70 -28.22
CA ALA A 318 4.07 -10.77 -29.21
C ALA A 318 4.34 -10.20 -30.61
N ALA A 319 4.78 -11.06 -31.54
CA ALA A 319 4.93 -10.69 -32.94
C ALA A 319 3.54 -10.46 -33.59
N GLY A 320 3.47 -9.52 -34.53
CA GLY A 320 2.24 -9.15 -35.23
C GLY A 320 1.61 -7.85 -34.71
N ASP A 321 0.28 -7.80 -34.79
CA ASP A 321 -0.51 -6.61 -34.46
C ASP A 321 -1.27 -6.84 -33.14
N HIS A 322 -0.93 -6.05 -32.12
CA HIS A 322 -1.47 -6.24 -30.77
C HIS A 322 -1.59 -4.92 -30.02
N ALA A 323 -2.44 -4.91 -29.00
CA ALA A 323 -2.55 -3.80 -28.06
C ALA A 323 -2.14 -4.25 -26.66
N TYR A 324 -1.49 -3.34 -25.93
CA TYR A 324 -1.00 -3.55 -24.57
C TYR A 324 -1.37 -2.35 -23.71
N ASN A 325 -1.65 -2.60 -22.44
CA ASN A 325 -1.86 -1.54 -21.47
C ASN A 325 -0.67 -1.44 -20.53
N TRP A 326 -0.37 -0.22 -20.09
CA TRP A 326 0.55 0.08 -19.00
C TRP A 326 -0.21 0.81 -17.90
N GLY A 327 -0.13 0.30 -16.68
CA GLY A 327 -0.87 0.85 -15.55
C GLY A 327 -2.38 0.54 -15.58
N GLU A 328 -2.80 -0.50 -16.29
CA GLU A 328 -4.20 -0.95 -16.34
C GLU A 328 -4.24 -2.47 -16.49
N SER A 329 -5.40 -3.08 -16.22
CA SER A 329 -5.68 -4.49 -16.53
C SER A 329 -5.35 -4.83 -17.99
N ALA A 330 -4.62 -5.92 -18.24
CA ALA A 330 -4.20 -6.30 -19.60
C ALA A 330 -5.36 -6.58 -20.58
N GLY A 331 -6.50 -7.06 -20.07
CA GLY A 331 -7.69 -7.34 -20.86
C GLY A 331 -8.61 -6.14 -21.07
N ASP A 332 -8.35 -5.01 -20.40
CA ASP A 332 -9.18 -3.83 -20.51
C ASP A 332 -8.98 -3.14 -21.87
N SER A 333 -10.06 -2.71 -22.50
CA SER A 333 -10.04 -1.96 -23.76
C SER A 333 -10.13 -0.45 -23.57
N SER A 334 -10.52 0.00 -22.38
CA SER A 334 -10.85 1.39 -22.06
C SER A 334 -10.08 1.81 -20.82
N ILE A 335 -8.86 2.31 -21.02
CA ILE A 335 -8.04 2.80 -19.89
C ILE A 335 -8.76 3.90 -19.11
N ASP A 336 -8.86 3.73 -17.79
CA ASP A 336 -9.60 4.64 -16.92
C ASP A 336 -8.78 5.16 -15.73
N LEU A 337 -7.68 4.49 -15.38
CA LEU A 337 -6.74 4.93 -14.36
C LEU A 337 -5.92 6.14 -14.81
N VAL A 338 -5.83 7.17 -13.98
CA VAL A 338 -5.06 8.38 -14.25
C VAL A 338 -3.58 8.04 -14.52
N ASN A 339 -3.05 8.63 -15.59
CA ASN A 339 -1.71 8.44 -16.12
C ASN A 339 -1.37 7.02 -16.60
N SER A 340 -2.37 6.15 -16.79
CA SER A 340 -2.20 4.91 -17.57
C SER A 340 -2.15 5.20 -19.08
N PHE A 341 -1.68 4.24 -19.86
CA PHE A 341 -1.78 4.31 -21.31
C PHE A 341 -2.03 2.96 -21.96
N ARG A 342 -2.62 3.00 -23.15
CA ARG A 342 -2.73 1.87 -24.07
C ARG A 342 -1.86 2.15 -25.28
N ILE A 343 -1.08 1.15 -25.71
CA ILE A 343 -0.30 1.17 -26.94
C ILE A 343 -0.80 0.10 -27.90
N THR A 344 -1.12 0.49 -29.12
CA THR A 344 -1.39 -0.43 -30.23
C THR A 344 -0.15 -0.48 -31.11
N ILE A 345 0.47 -1.64 -31.21
CA ILE A 345 1.66 -1.90 -32.03
C ILE A 345 1.23 -2.65 -33.29
N THR A 346 1.67 -2.18 -34.45
CA THR A 346 1.44 -2.80 -35.75
C THR A 346 2.77 -3.26 -36.35
N GLY A 347 2.80 -4.51 -36.81
CA GLY A 347 3.96 -5.10 -37.48
C GLY A 347 5.13 -5.38 -36.54
N ALA A 348 4.89 -5.80 -35.30
CA ALA A 348 5.97 -6.28 -34.43
C ALA A 348 6.64 -7.50 -35.07
N ASN A 349 7.93 -7.41 -35.38
CA ASN A 349 8.63 -8.43 -36.17
C ASN A 349 9.09 -9.67 -35.39
N ALA A 350 9.02 -9.61 -34.06
CA ALA A 350 9.40 -10.68 -33.14
C ALA A 350 8.71 -10.48 -31.78
N ALA A 351 8.88 -11.43 -30.86
CA ALA A 351 8.51 -11.20 -29.47
C ALA A 351 9.50 -10.20 -28.82
N GLY A 352 9.00 -9.39 -27.89
CA GLY A 352 9.79 -8.36 -27.22
C GLY A 352 9.30 -8.05 -25.81
N THR A 353 9.82 -6.97 -25.25
CA THR A 353 9.45 -6.49 -23.92
C THR A 353 9.20 -4.99 -23.95
N LEU A 354 7.98 -4.60 -23.59
CA LEU A 354 7.57 -3.23 -23.36
C LEU A 354 7.88 -2.85 -21.91
N THR A 355 8.63 -1.77 -21.73
CA THR A 355 8.86 -1.14 -20.44
C THR A 355 8.34 0.29 -20.49
N ALA A 356 7.83 0.79 -19.37
CA ALA A 356 7.60 2.21 -19.23
C ALA A 356 7.72 2.68 -17.78
N SER A 357 7.94 3.98 -17.64
CA SER A 357 7.93 4.67 -16.35
C SER A 357 7.21 6.00 -16.45
N LEU A 358 6.55 6.42 -15.37
CA LEU A 358 6.00 7.77 -15.21
C LEU A 358 7.01 8.64 -14.44
N LEU A 359 7.29 9.83 -14.94
CA LEU A 359 8.30 10.76 -14.45
C LEU A 359 7.61 12.01 -13.90
N ALA A 360 8.07 12.48 -12.74
CA ALA A 360 7.67 13.79 -12.25
C ALA A 360 8.19 14.87 -13.23
N PRO A 361 7.38 15.90 -13.58
CA PRO A 361 7.77 16.93 -14.55
C PRO A 361 9.06 17.72 -14.22
N ASP A 362 9.56 17.64 -12.98
CA ASP A 362 10.73 18.35 -12.48
C ASP A 362 12.01 17.49 -12.40
N ARG A 363 12.01 16.28 -12.95
CA ARG A 363 13.17 15.38 -12.97
C ARG A 363 14.30 15.86 -13.87
N GLY A 364 15.53 15.55 -13.47
CA GLY A 364 16.74 15.90 -14.22
C GLY A 364 17.00 15.07 -15.49
N ASP A 365 16.35 13.91 -15.62
CA ASP A 365 16.48 13.00 -16.78
C ASP A 365 15.41 13.22 -17.87
N ILE A 366 14.53 14.22 -17.71
CA ILE A 366 13.64 14.66 -18.79
C ILE A 366 14.47 15.42 -19.83
N ALA A 367 14.29 15.07 -21.10
CA ALA A 367 15.01 15.74 -22.18
C ALA A 367 14.67 17.25 -22.21
N PRO A 368 15.68 18.12 -22.38
CA PRO A 368 15.46 19.56 -22.38
C PRO A 368 14.60 20.02 -23.57
N GLY A 369 14.06 21.24 -23.49
CA GLY A 369 13.36 21.88 -24.60
C GLY A 369 11.87 21.51 -24.74
N LEU A 370 11.24 20.98 -23.69
CA LEU A 370 9.79 20.79 -23.68
C LEU A 370 9.10 22.17 -23.72
N PRO A 371 8.12 22.41 -24.61
CA PRO A 371 7.63 23.76 -24.89
C PRO A 371 6.64 24.33 -23.85
N ALA A 372 6.16 23.51 -22.91
CA ALA A 372 5.16 23.90 -21.92
C ALA A 372 5.26 23.04 -20.66
N THR A 373 4.44 23.35 -19.65
CA THR A 373 4.34 22.55 -18.42
C THR A 373 3.69 21.20 -18.71
N ALA A 374 4.42 20.12 -18.42
CA ALA A 374 3.86 18.78 -18.46
C ALA A 374 2.94 18.50 -17.28
N ILE A 375 1.82 17.84 -17.55
CA ILE A 375 0.95 17.25 -16.54
C ILE A 375 1.20 15.74 -16.38
N GLY A 376 1.92 15.14 -17.32
CA GLY A 376 2.46 13.78 -17.23
C GLY A 376 3.61 13.60 -18.21
N VAL A 377 4.63 12.83 -17.81
CA VAL A 377 5.79 12.49 -18.64
C VAL A 377 6.06 10.99 -18.52
N TRP A 378 6.13 10.29 -19.65
CA TRP A 378 6.39 8.85 -19.70
C TRP A 378 7.69 8.58 -20.43
N ASP A 379 8.47 7.62 -19.96
CA ASP A 379 9.65 7.08 -20.63
C ASP A 379 9.31 5.65 -21.07
N VAL A 380 9.11 5.45 -22.37
CA VAL A 380 8.58 4.22 -22.96
C VAL A 380 9.64 3.55 -23.82
N GLY A 381 9.94 2.29 -23.52
CA GLY A 381 10.94 1.49 -24.22
C GLY A 381 10.35 0.19 -24.76
N LEU A 382 10.84 -0.23 -25.93
CA LEU A 382 10.60 -1.55 -26.49
C LEU A 382 11.93 -2.20 -26.84
N SER A 383 12.13 -3.43 -26.39
CA SER A 383 13.35 -4.20 -26.64
C SER A 383 13.02 -5.59 -27.21
N GLY A 384 13.98 -6.20 -27.91
CA GLY A 384 13.83 -7.53 -28.52
C GLY A 384 13.05 -7.58 -29.84
N THR A 385 12.35 -6.51 -30.22
CA THR A 385 11.62 -6.42 -31.49
C THR A 385 11.59 -4.98 -32.01
N GLY A 386 11.34 -4.83 -33.31
CA GLY A 386 10.94 -3.57 -33.94
C GLY A 386 9.50 -3.64 -34.45
N PHE A 387 8.92 -2.51 -34.79
CA PHE A 387 7.54 -2.39 -35.28
C PHE A 387 7.45 -1.45 -36.48
N SER A 388 6.36 -1.55 -37.23
CA SER A 388 6.07 -0.67 -38.36
C SER A 388 5.44 0.65 -37.91
N SER A 389 4.46 0.57 -37.01
CA SER A 389 3.87 1.74 -36.36
C SER A 389 3.38 1.45 -34.95
N ALA A 390 3.30 2.49 -34.12
CA ALA A 390 2.65 2.43 -32.81
C ALA A 390 1.73 3.64 -32.59
N VAL A 391 0.61 3.44 -31.91
CA VAL A 391 -0.28 4.52 -31.45
C VAL A 391 -0.44 4.40 -29.95
N LEU A 392 -0.17 5.48 -29.22
CA LEU A 392 -0.40 5.56 -27.78
C LEU A 392 -1.65 6.38 -27.50
N THR A 393 -2.44 5.93 -26.53
CA THR A 393 -3.56 6.67 -25.93
C THR A 393 -3.30 6.76 -24.43
N PHE A 394 -3.22 7.97 -23.89
CA PHE A 394 -2.99 8.24 -22.48
C PHE A 394 -4.30 8.66 -21.81
N ARG A 395 -4.54 8.21 -20.57
CA ARG A 395 -5.54 8.79 -19.67
C ARG A 395 -4.84 9.92 -18.89
N TYR A 396 -5.10 11.17 -19.24
CA TYR A 396 -4.43 12.32 -18.61
C TYR A 396 -5.06 12.68 -17.26
N ASP A 397 -4.36 13.42 -16.40
CA ASP A 397 -4.94 13.95 -15.16
C ASP A 397 -5.87 15.14 -15.46
N ASP A 398 -7.18 14.94 -15.32
CA ASP A 398 -8.20 15.93 -15.65
C ASP A 398 -8.21 17.13 -14.68
N LEU A 399 -7.72 16.98 -13.45
CA LEU A 399 -7.58 18.10 -12.51
C LEU A 399 -6.48 19.07 -12.94
N LEU A 400 -5.45 18.56 -13.61
CA LEU A 400 -4.32 19.36 -14.08
C LEU A 400 -4.49 19.87 -15.52
N ALA A 401 -5.36 19.22 -16.30
CA ALA A 401 -5.55 19.52 -17.71
C ALA A 401 -6.17 20.90 -18.00
N GLY A 402 -7.01 21.42 -17.10
CA GLY A 402 -7.75 22.66 -17.37
C GLY A 402 -8.71 22.49 -18.55
N ASP A 403 -8.50 23.24 -19.64
CA ASP A 403 -9.26 23.10 -20.89
C ASP A 403 -8.65 22.01 -21.79
N PRO A 404 -9.32 20.86 -21.98
CA PRO A 404 -8.79 19.75 -22.76
C PRO A 404 -8.48 20.09 -24.22
N SER A 405 -9.13 21.10 -24.81
CA SER A 405 -8.91 21.47 -26.22
C SER A 405 -7.48 21.96 -26.50
N ASN A 406 -6.79 22.41 -25.44
CA ASN A 406 -5.42 22.88 -25.52
C ASN A 406 -4.39 21.77 -25.29
N LEU A 407 -4.77 20.59 -24.79
CA LEU A 407 -3.82 19.52 -24.51
C LEU A 407 -3.07 19.09 -25.75
N ARG A 408 -1.77 18.81 -25.59
CA ARG A 408 -0.90 18.27 -26.64
C ARG A 408 -0.05 17.13 -26.09
N ILE A 409 0.27 16.17 -26.95
CA ILE A 409 1.28 15.14 -26.72
C ILE A 409 2.54 15.50 -27.49
N TYR A 410 3.66 15.59 -26.80
CA TYR A 410 4.98 15.71 -27.40
C TYR A 410 5.75 14.39 -27.30
N HIS A 411 6.48 14.04 -28.36
CA HIS A 411 7.39 12.89 -28.41
C HIS A 411 8.82 13.39 -28.61
N GLN A 412 9.75 12.89 -27.81
CA GLN A 412 11.16 13.23 -27.91
C GLN A 412 11.83 12.39 -29.00
N THR A 413 12.33 13.02 -30.06
CA THR A 413 13.05 12.29 -31.12
C THR A 413 14.17 13.15 -31.69
N GLY A 414 15.34 12.55 -31.88
CA GLY A 414 16.51 13.28 -32.38
C GLY A 414 16.92 14.49 -31.52
N GLY A 415 16.62 14.47 -30.21
CA GLY A 415 16.93 15.57 -29.29
C GLY A 415 15.92 16.74 -29.30
N VAL A 416 14.80 16.61 -30.01
CA VAL A 416 13.74 17.63 -30.05
C VAL A 416 12.38 17.05 -29.65
N TRP A 417 11.53 17.87 -29.05
CA TRP A 417 10.14 17.51 -28.75
C TRP A 417 9.24 17.87 -29.93
N ILE A 418 8.55 16.88 -30.49
CA ILE A 418 7.65 17.04 -31.64
C ILE A 418 6.21 16.78 -31.19
N ASP A 419 5.28 17.68 -31.54
CA ASP A 419 3.85 17.46 -31.32
C ASP A 419 3.36 16.31 -32.19
N VAL A 420 2.83 15.28 -31.55
CA VAL A 420 2.30 14.08 -32.19
C VAL A 420 0.83 13.88 -31.84
N THR A 421 0.12 14.92 -31.42
CA THR A 421 -1.29 14.83 -31.03
C THR A 421 -2.16 14.47 -32.24
N ALA A 422 -2.94 13.38 -32.13
CA ALA A 422 -3.95 13.02 -33.12
C ALA A 422 -5.35 13.40 -32.68
N ALA A 423 -5.73 13.06 -31.45
CA ALA A 423 -7.07 13.31 -30.93
C ALA A 423 -7.06 13.54 -29.41
N VAL A 424 -7.98 14.38 -28.95
CA VAL A 424 -8.33 14.55 -27.54
C VAL A 424 -9.79 14.15 -27.37
N SER A 425 -10.07 13.32 -26.37
CA SER A 425 -11.42 12.85 -26.02
C SER A 425 -11.75 13.29 -24.60
N PRO A 426 -12.36 14.47 -24.40
CA PRO A 426 -12.67 15.00 -23.07
C PRO A 426 -13.63 14.13 -22.27
N GLY A 427 -14.58 13.43 -22.91
CA GLY A 427 -15.56 12.60 -22.22
C GLY A 427 -14.97 11.36 -21.53
N THR A 428 -13.84 10.86 -22.03
CA THR A 428 -13.08 9.73 -21.46
C THR A 428 -11.76 10.20 -20.86
N PHE A 429 -11.50 11.50 -20.90
CA PHE A 429 -10.23 12.12 -20.52
C PHE A 429 -8.98 11.45 -21.11
N THR A 430 -9.08 11.06 -22.39
CA THR A 430 -7.97 10.45 -23.11
C THR A 430 -7.41 11.36 -24.20
N ILE A 431 -6.13 11.17 -24.53
CA ILE A 431 -5.44 11.85 -25.63
C ILE A 431 -4.56 10.84 -26.36
N SER A 432 -4.55 10.87 -27.69
CA SER A 432 -3.84 9.88 -28.51
C SER A 432 -2.84 10.48 -29.50
N THR A 433 -1.83 9.69 -29.86
CA THR A 433 -0.78 10.08 -30.80
C THR A 433 -1.18 9.78 -32.25
N THR A 434 -0.56 10.49 -33.20
CA THR A 434 -0.43 10.00 -34.58
C THR A 434 0.41 8.72 -34.60
N PRO A 435 0.38 7.91 -35.68
CA PRO A 435 1.26 6.74 -35.79
C PRO A 435 2.74 7.12 -35.65
N LEU A 436 3.44 6.40 -34.78
CA LEU A 436 4.85 6.61 -34.43
C LEU A 436 5.73 5.53 -35.05
N SER A 437 6.98 5.87 -35.35
CA SER A 437 8.01 4.93 -35.84
C SER A 437 9.08 4.60 -34.80
N SER A 438 9.00 5.20 -33.61
CA SER A 438 9.93 4.99 -32.48
C SER A 438 9.21 5.29 -31.17
N LEU A 439 9.80 4.80 -30.06
CA LEU A 439 9.36 5.08 -28.69
C LEU A 439 10.52 5.68 -27.90
N SER A 440 10.20 6.61 -27.01
CA SER A 440 11.15 7.30 -26.13
C SER A 440 10.38 7.99 -24.99
N GLN A 441 10.73 9.24 -24.66
CA GLN A 441 9.94 10.08 -23.77
C GLN A 441 8.74 10.71 -24.48
N PHE A 442 7.60 10.67 -23.80
CA PHE A 442 6.36 11.34 -24.17
C PHE A 442 5.94 12.29 -23.06
N ALA A 443 5.36 13.43 -23.41
CA ALA A 443 4.81 14.38 -22.45
C ALA A 443 3.43 14.84 -22.87
N VAL A 444 2.46 14.78 -21.96
CA VAL A 444 1.19 15.49 -22.11
C VAL A 444 1.35 16.84 -21.44
N VAL A 445 1.12 17.91 -22.19
CA VAL A 445 1.32 19.29 -21.71
C VAL A 445 0.04 20.11 -21.85
N VAL A 446 -0.09 21.09 -20.96
CA VAL A 446 -1.05 22.20 -21.10
C VAL A 446 -0.24 23.38 -21.64
N PRO A 447 -0.41 23.78 -22.91
CA PRO A 447 0.20 24.99 -23.43
C PRO A 447 -0.18 26.16 -22.53
N GLU A 448 0.80 26.99 -22.18
CA GLU A 448 0.47 28.23 -21.48
C GLU A 448 -0.55 28.98 -22.34
N PRO A 449 -1.68 29.44 -21.78
CA PRO A 449 -2.71 30.14 -22.52
C PRO A 449 -2.03 31.36 -23.11
N GLY A 450 -1.72 31.31 -24.41
CA GLY A 450 -0.68 32.10 -25.05
C GLY A 450 -0.69 33.49 -24.48
N SER A 451 0.18 33.72 -23.48
CA SER A 451 0.07 34.92 -22.68
C SER A 451 0.23 36.03 -23.69
N LEU A 452 -0.81 36.85 -23.81
CA LEU A 452 -0.85 38.06 -24.62
C LEU A 452 0.28 38.97 -24.09
N PHE A 453 1.52 38.64 -24.42
CA PHE A 453 2.70 39.45 -24.18
C PHE A 453 2.72 40.67 -25.13
N GLY A 454 1.64 40.86 -25.90
CA GLY A 454 1.29 42.13 -26.51
C GLY A 454 0.40 42.97 -25.59
N GLY A 455 1.02 43.68 -24.64
CA GLY A 455 0.48 44.96 -24.16
C GLY A 455 -0.29 44.97 -22.84
N LEU A 456 0.44 44.97 -21.72
CA LEU A 456 0.05 45.76 -20.54
C LEU A 456 1.30 46.07 -19.72
N MET A 457 2.12 46.98 -20.26
CA MET A 457 2.97 47.82 -19.44
C MET A 457 2.07 48.65 -18.51
N GLY A 458 2.12 48.35 -17.21
CA GLY A 458 1.62 49.21 -16.14
C GLY A 458 0.29 48.76 -15.53
N VAL A 459 0.36 48.08 -14.39
CA VAL A 459 -0.08 48.58 -13.06
C VAL A 459 0.32 47.52 -12.04
N GLY A 460 1.15 47.90 -11.08
CA GLY A 460 1.62 47.01 -10.02
C GLY A 460 0.52 46.65 -9.02
N VAL A 461 0.45 45.38 -8.65
CA VAL A 461 -0.22 44.95 -7.42
C VAL A 461 0.67 43.90 -6.74
N MET A 462 1.32 44.32 -5.65
CA MET A 462 1.89 43.43 -4.64
C MET A 462 0.76 42.64 -3.97
N LEU A 463 0.84 41.31 -3.96
CA LEU A 463 0.06 40.48 -3.05
C LEU A 463 0.99 39.84 -2.02
N VAL A 464 0.99 40.46 -0.84
CA VAL A 464 1.55 39.98 0.42
C VAL A 464 0.73 38.78 0.89
N ARG A 465 1.34 37.60 1.02
CA ARG A 465 0.71 36.42 1.63
C ARG A 465 1.16 36.29 3.09
N ARG A 466 0.30 36.72 4.01
CA ARG A 466 0.41 36.53 5.46
C ARG A 466 0.16 35.05 5.79
N ARG A 467 1.12 34.37 6.42
CA ARG A 467 0.89 33.08 7.10
C ARG A 467 0.18 33.34 8.43
N ARG A 468 -0.86 32.56 8.72
CA ARG A 468 -1.27 32.22 10.08
C ARG A 468 -0.75 30.82 10.36
#